data_AF-A0A5D4TAT0-F1
#
_entry.id   AF-A0A5D4TAT0-F1
#
_cell.length_a   1.000
_cell.length_b   1.000
_cell.length_c   1.000
_cell.angle_alpha   90.00
_cell.angle_beta   90.00
_cell.angle_gamma   90.00
#
_symmetry.space_group_name_H-M   'P 1'
#
loop_
_entity.id
_entity.type
_entity.pdbx_description
1 polymer ?
#
loop_
_entity_poly.entity_id
_entity_poly.type
_entity_poly.pdbx_seq_one_letter_code
_entity_poly.pdbx_strand_id
1 'polypeptide(L)'
;MEIQILYKTNTEKEVSIGIDIKFLIEKYDLKAFAFTNVLLIDEKADFPHSHPVLTINTRHLGKRNLLLSTYIHEQIHWFATQHFQSFKKAIQELKTIYPTIPVGYPYGARDEFSNYLHIIINWLELDVMAKVLEKSKYEEVLSFLQTDHYTWIYNVVISDNERIKEILDKYEIKLK
;
A
#
# COMPACT_ATOMS: atom_id res chain seq x y z
N MET A 1 -10.22 14.32 8.75
CA MET A 1 -10.05 13.28 9.77
C MET A 1 -8.65 13.42 10.35
N GLU A 2 -8.48 13.33 11.66
CA GLU A 2 -7.18 13.35 12.33
C GLU A 2 -6.72 11.91 12.60
N ILE A 3 -5.45 11.60 12.32
CA ILE A 3 -4.88 10.27 12.57
C ILE A 3 -4.41 10.19 14.02
N GLN A 4 -5.02 9.30 14.80
CA GLN A 4 -4.55 8.89 16.12
C GLN A 4 -3.40 7.88 15.96
N ILE A 5 -2.20 8.31 16.35
CA ILE A 5 -1.01 7.46 16.38
C ILE A 5 -0.82 6.88 17.77
N LEU A 6 -0.77 5.56 17.86
CA LEU A 6 -0.51 4.77 19.05
C LEU A 6 0.86 4.11 18.93
N TYR A 7 1.53 3.92 20.06
CA TYR A 7 2.82 3.25 20.14
C TYR A 7 2.66 1.98 20.98
N LYS A 8 3.11 0.84 20.48
CA LYS A 8 2.95 -0.44 21.17
C LYS A 8 3.73 -0.48 22.48
N THR A 9 4.96 0.02 22.45
CA THR A 9 5.90 -0.01 23.57
C THR A 9 6.58 1.33 23.84
N ASN A 10 6.37 2.32 22.96
CA ASN A 10 6.86 3.68 23.08
C ASN A 10 8.40 3.79 23.03
N THR A 11 9.05 2.96 22.20
CA THR A 11 10.49 3.06 21.97
C THR A 11 10.82 4.30 21.13
N GLU A 12 12.08 4.74 21.18
CA GLU A 12 12.56 5.87 20.37
C GLU A 12 12.31 5.65 18.88
N LYS A 13 12.40 4.41 18.41
CA LYS A 13 12.12 4.05 17.00
C LYS A 13 10.64 4.22 16.67
N GLU A 14 9.75 3.71 17.52
CA GLU A 14 8.30 3.86 17.33
C GLU A 14 7.90 5.35 17.32
N VAL A 15 8.40 6.13 18.28
CA VAL A 15 8.16 7.57 18.36
C VAL A 15 8.66 8.29 17.10
N SER A 16 9.86 7.95 16.62
CA SER A 16 10.45 8.54 15.42
C SER A 16 9.62 8.25 14.15
N ILE A 17 9.11 7.03 13.99
CA ILE A 17 8.17 6.69 12.91
C ILE A 17 6.90 7.54 13.02
N GLY A 18 6.37 7.73 14.23
CA GLY A 18 5.17 8.54 14.44
C GLY A 18 5.37 10.01 14.09
N ILE A 19 6.54 10.57 14.40
CA ILE A 19 6.93 11.93 13.99
C ILE A 19 7.00 12.02 12.47
N ASP A 20 7.66 11.07 11.82
CA ASP A 20 7.79 11.05 10.36
C ASP A 20 6.44 10.91 9.66
N ILE A 21 5.54 10.05 10.16
CA ILE A 21 4.19 9.89 9.60
C ILE A 21 3.37 11.17 9.74
N LYS A 22 3.39 11.84 10.90
CA LYS A 22 2.69 13.13 11.07
C LYS A 22 3.20 14.17 10.07
N PHE A 23 4.51 14.29 9.95
CA PHE A 23 5.13 15.17 8.97
C PHE A 23 4.71 14.84 7.53
N LEU A 24 4.68 13.56 7.15
CA LEU A 24 4.27 13.12 5.81
C LEU A 24 2.80 13.40 5.52
N ILE A 25 1.90 13.16 6.48
CA ILE A 25 0.46 13.45 6.37
C ILE A 25 0.24 14.94 6.11
N GLU A 26 0.92 15.81 6.85
CA GLU A 26 0.81 17.25 6.68
C GLU A 26 1.43 17.72 5.37
N LYS A 27 2.66 17.27 5.06
CA LYS A 27 3.41 17.69 3.87
C LYS A 27 2.66 17.40 2.57
N TYR A 28 1.99 16.25 2.48
CA TYR A 28 1.34 15.77 1.26
C TYR A 28 -0.19 15.82 1.32
N ASP A 29 -0.78 16.44 2.37
CA ASP A 29 -2.22 16.49 2.64
C ASP A 29 -2.94 15.14 2.43
N LEU A 30 -2.43 14.09 3.08
CA LEU A 30 -2.88 12.70 2.85
C LEU A 30 -4.29 12.38 3.39
N LYS A 31 -5.08 13.39 3.75
CA LYS A 31 -6.42 13.22 4.31
C LYS A 31 -7.37 12.49 3.34
N ALA A 32 -7.20 12.70 2.04
CA ALA A 32 -7.99 12.02 1.01
C ALA A 32 -7.68 10.51 0.92
N PHE A 33 -6.53 10.09 1.43
CA PHE A 33 -6.05 8.70 1.40
C PHE A 33 -6.07 8.04 2.79
N ALA A 34 -6.75 8.65 3.76
CA ALA A 34 -6.92 8.11 5.10
C ALA A 34 -8.28 7.41 5.23
N PHE A 35 -8.29 6.08 5.30
CA PHE A 35 -9.51 5.26 5.36
C PHE A 35 -9.76 4.68 6.75
N THR A 36 -8.73 4.61 7.59
CA THR A 36 -8.82 4.50 9.05
C THR A 36 -8.12 5.68 9.71
N ASN A 37 -8.56 6.03 10.92
CA ASN A 37 -7.96 7.07 11.74
C ASN A 37 -7.03 6.53 12.84
N VAL A 38 -6.94 5.22 13.04
CA VAL A 38 -6.07 4.65 14.08
C VAL A 38 -4.89 3.95 13.42
N LEU A 39 -3.69 4.42 13.77
CA LEU A 39 -2.41 3.82 13.39
C LEU A 39 -1.69 3.37 14.65
N LEU A 40 -1.33 2.08 14.71
CA LEU A 40 -0.43 1.52 15.69
C LEU A 40 0.98 1.42 15.09
N ILE A 41 1.99 1.85 15.84
CA ILE A 41 3.38 1.61 15.51
C ILE A 41 3.91 0.55 16.47
N ASP A 42 4.37 -0.57 15.92
CA ASP A 42 4.86 -1.71 16.67
C ASP A 42 6.22 -2.16 16.10
N GLU A 43 7.32 -1.88 16.81
CA GLU A 43 8.66 -2.25 16.34
C GLU A 43 8.86 -3.78 16.22
N LYS A 44 8.03 -4.58 16.91
CA LYS A 44 8.13 -6.04 16.94
C LYS A 44 7.21 -6.71 15.93
N ALA A 45 6.37 -5.95 15.21
CA ALA A 45 5.56 -6.51 14.15
C ALA A 45 6.45 -6.98 12.98
N ASP A 46 6.33 -8.26 12.62
CA ASP A 46 7.11 -8.88 11.55
C ASP A 46 6.92 -8.14 10.22
N PHE A 47 5.70 -7.69 9.94
CA PHE A 47 5.33 -6.92 8.76
C PHE A 47 4.19 -5.92 9.04
N PRO A 48 4.11 -4.82 8.28
CA PRO A 48 2.95 -3.93 8.29
C PRO A 48 1.67 -4.67 7.91
N HIS A 49 0.55 -4.29 8.52
CA HIS A 49 -0.76 -4.88 8.20
C HIS A 49 -1.90 -3.92 8.57
N SER A 50 -2.98 -3.98 7.80
CA SER A 50 -4.11 -3.06 7.93
C SER A 50 -5.12 -3.45 9.02
N HIS A 51 -5.30 -4.73 9.32
CA HIS A 51 -6.38 -5.24 10.18
C HIS A 51 -5.86 -6.05 11.37
N PRO A 52 -6.54 -6.00 12.54
CA PRO A 52 -7.76 -5.24 12.83
C PRO A 52 -7.53 -3.74 13.07
N VAL A 53 -6.27 -3.34 13.26
CA VAL A 53 -5.82 -1.95 13.38
C VAL A 53 -4.64 -1.79 12.42
N LEU A 54 -4.60 -0.67 11.71
CA LEU A 54 -3.48 -0.37 10.81
C LEU A 54 -2.20 -0.30 11.63
N THR A 55 -1.27 -1.21 11.36
CA THR A 55 -0.03 -1.39 12.11
C THR A 55 1.15 -1.27 11.15
N ILE A 56 2.11 -0.40 11.50
CA ILE A 56 3.36 -0.24 10.75
C ILE A 56 4.53 -0.53 11.69
N ASN A 57 5.54 -1.24 11.20
CA ASN A 57 6.76 -1.52 11.94
C ASN A 57 7.85 -0.48 11.67
N THR A 58 9.00 -0.62 12.33
CA THR A 58 10.09 0.38 12.25
C THR A 58 11.09 0.09 11.13
N ARG A 59 10.78 -0.79 10.16
CA ARG A 59 11.71 -1.20 9.09
C ARG A 59 12.19 -0.03 8.22
N HIS A 60 11.31 0.96 8.01
CA HIS A 60 11.58 2.14 7.18
C HIS A 60 11.99 3.38 7.98
N LEU A 61 12.51 3.22 9.20
CA LEU A 61 13.05 4.32 9.99
C LEU A 61 14.14 5.08 9.20
N GLY A 62 14.00 6.40 9.11
CA GLY A 62 14.90 7.27 8.32
C GLY A 62 14.68 7.21 6.81
N LYS A 63 13.76 6.38 6.31
CA LYS A 63 13.43 6.21 4.88
C LYS A 63 12.01 6.69 4.59
N ARG A 64 11.78 7.99 4.71
CA ARG A 64 10.45 8.61 4.65
C ARG A 64 9.61 8.26 3.42
N ASN A 65 10.21 8.16 2.23
CA ASN A 65 9.45 7.82 1.01
C ASN A 65 8.94 6.36 1.03
N LEU A 66 9.72 5.43 1.61
CA LEU A 66 9.29 4.03 1.79
C LEU A 66 8.27 3.91 2.92
N LEU A 67 8.44 4.68 3.99
CA LEU A 67 7.46 4.77 5.07
C LEU A 67 6.11 5.30 4.55
N LEU A 68 6.15 6.31 3.68
CA LEU A 68 4.97 6.85 3.01
C LEU A 68 4.25 5.79 2.18
N SER A 69 4.99 5.04 1.34
CA SER A 69 4.43 3.94 0.53
C SER A 69 3.77 2.89 1.43
N THR A 70 4.44 2.46 2.51
CA THR A 70 3.87 1.51 3.48
C THR A 70 2.57 2.04 4.10
N TYR A 71 2.56 3.30 4.54
CA TYR A 71 1.37 3.91 5.13
C TYR A 71 0.19 3.96 4.15
N ILE A 72 0.45 4.38 2.90
CA ILE A 72 -0.58 4.43 1.85
C ILE A 72 -1.09 3.02 1.53
N HIS A 73 -0.18 2.05 1.38
CA HIS A 73 -0.53 0.65 1.11
C HIS A 73 -1.51 0.10 2.15
N GLU A 74 -1.21 0.27 3.44
CA GLU A 74 -2.08 -0.24 4.50
C GLU A 74 -3.40 0.54 4.62
N GLN A 75 -3.41 1.84 4.29
CA GLN A 75 -4.65 2.59 4.18
C GLN A 75 -5.53 2.08 3.03
N ILE A 76 -4.95 1.71 1.88
CA ILE A 76 -5.70 1.20 0.73
C ILE A 76 -6.38 -0.14 1.03
N HIS A 77 -5.82 -0.98 1.91
CA HIS A 77 -6.53 -2.18 2.37
C HIS A 77 -7.85 -1.86 3.10
N TRP A 78 -7.92 -0.75 3.85
CA TRP A 78 -9.18 -0.28 4.44
C TRP A 78 -10.16 0.21 3.38
N PHE A 79 -9.68 0.93 2.36
CA PHE A 79 -10.49 1.29 1.19
C PHE A 79 -11.03 0.05 0.46
N ALA A 80 -10.20 -0.97 0.25
CA ALA A 80 -10.61 -2.23 -0.37
C ALA A 80 -11.75 -2.91 0.40
N THR A 81 -11.72 -2.84 1.73
CA THR A 81 -12.79 -3.36 2.59
C THR A 81 -14.09 -2.58 2.42
N GLN A 82 -14.03 -1.24 2.34
CA GLN A 82 -15.19 -0.38 2.10
C GLN A 82 -15.78 -0.57 0.69
N HIS A 83 -14.95 -0.95 -0.29
CA HIS A 83 -15.30 -1.13 -1.70
C HIS A 83 -15.28 -2.61 -2.14
N PHE A 84 -15.53 -3.54 -1.21
CA PHE A 84 -15.34 -4.97 -1.42
C PHE A 84 -16.01 -5.53 -2.69
N GLN A 85 -17.22 -5.09 -3.03
CA GLN A 85 -17.93 -5.59 -4.21
C GLN A 85 -17.25 -5.19 -5.53
N SER A 86 -16.74 -3.95 -5.62
CA SER A 86 -15.99 -3.50 -6.80
C SER A 86 -14.67 -4.25 -6.92
N PHE A 87 -13.92 -4.37 -5.81
CA PHE A 87 -12.67 -5.15 -5.78
C PHE A 87 -12.91 -6.60 -6.18
N LYS A 88 -13.97 -7.24 -5.67
CA LYS A 88 -14.31 -8.63 -6.03
C LYS A 88 -14.54 -8.78 -7.53
N LYS A 89 -15.22 -7.83 -8.18
CA LYS A 89 -15.46 -7.87 -9.63
C LYS A 89 -14.16 -7.67 -10.42
N ALA A 90 -13.33 -6.69 -10.03
CA ALA A 90 -12.02 -6.45 -10.64
C ALA A 90 -11.10 -7.67 -10.53
N ILE A 91 -11.07 -8.32 -9.36
CA ILE A 91 -10.31 -9.56 -9.14
C ILE A 91 -10.77 -10.67 -10.08
N GLN A 92 -12.07 -10.82 -10.33
CA GLN A 92 -12.56 -11.85 -11.26
C GLN A 92 -12.13 -11.57 -12.70
N GLU A 93 -12.11 -10.31 -13.13
CA GLU A 93 -11.59 -9.95 -14.45
C GLU A 93 -10.08 -10.17 -14.55
N LEU A 94 -9.32 -9.76 -13.53
CA LEU A 94 -7.87 -10.01 -13.47
C LEU A 94 -7.54 -11.50 -13.52
N LYS A 95 -8.36 -12.38 -12.93
CA LYS A 95 -8.22 -13.84 -13.03
C LYS A 95 -8.33 -14.37 -14.46
N THR A 96 -9.12 -13.71 -15.31
CA THR A 96 -9.23 -14.11 -16.73
C THR A 96 -8.02 -13.68 -17.55
N ILE A 97 -7.36 -12.59 -17.15
CA ILE A 97 -6.20 -12.01 -17.85
C ILE A 97 -4.91 -12.72 -17.41
N TYR A 98 -4.78 -12.99 -16.11
CA TYR A 98 -3.63 -13.66 -15.52
C TYR A 98 -4.09 -14.99 -14.89
N PRO A 99 -4.38 -16.03 -15.70
CA PRO A 99 -4.94 -17.29 -15.19
C PRO A 99 -3.95 -18.12 -14.35
N THR A 100 -2.66 -17.85 -14.49
CA THR A 100 -1.59 -18.53 -13.72
C THR A 100 -0.65 -17.48 -13.16
N ILE A 101 -0.50 -17.45 -11.83
CA ILE A 101 0.29 -16.44 -11.13
C ILE A 101 1.15 -17.08 -10.04
N PRO A 102 2.35 -16.55 -9.72
CA PRO A 102 3.18 -17.09 -8.67
C PRO A 102 2.62 -16.72 -7.29
N VAL A 103 2.57 -17.70 -6.37
CA VAL A 103 2.17 -17.51 -4.98
C VAL A 103 3.41 -17.70 -4.09
N GLY A 104 3.46 -16.97 -2.97
CA GLY A 104 4.52 -17.07 -1.97
C GLY A 104 5.67 -16.10 -2.18
N TYR A 105 6.40 -15.86 -1.10
CA TYR A 105 7.55 -14.96 -1.06
C TYR A 105 8.70 -15.48 -1.95
N PRO A 106 9.42 -14.60 -2.68
CA PRO A 106 9.27 -13.14 -2.75
C PRO A 106 8.31 -12.67 -3.85
N TYR A 107 7.79 -13.58 -4.69
CA TYR A 107 7.09 -13.21 -5.92
C TYR A 107 5.67 -12.71 -5.69
N GLY A 108 4.94 -13.33 -4.76
CA GLY A 108 3.55 -13.02 -4.45
C GLY A 108 3.22 -13.11 -2.96
N ALA A 109 1.97 -12.85 -2.64
CA ALA A 109 1.33 -13.04 -1.35
C ALA A 109 1.04 -14.52 -1.06
N ARG A 110 0.40 -14.79 0.07
CA ARG A 110 0.17 -16.14 0.61
C ARG A 110 -0.72 -17.04 -0.25
N ASP A 111 -1.59 -16.45 -1.07
CA ASP A 111 -2.57 -17.15 -1.90
C ASP A 111 -2.93 -16.31 -3.15
N GLU A 112 -3.56 -16.93 -4.14
CA GLU A 112 -3.93 -16.26 -5.39
C GLU A 112 -4.87 -15.08 -5.18
N PHE A 113 -5.87 -15.22 -4.31
CA PHE A 113 -6.82 -14.13 -4.05
C PHE A 113 -6.08 -12.91 -3.53
N SER A 114 -5.17 -13.12 -2.59
CA SER A 114 -4.31 -12.09 -2.03
C SER A 114 -3.44 -11.46 -3.12
N ASN A 115 -2.90 -12.23 -4.06
CA ASN A 115 -2.16 -11.64 -5.18
C ASN A 115 -3.01 -10.69 -6.02
N TYR A 116 -4.20 -11.11 -6.45
CA TYR A 116 -5.06 -10.25 -7.27
C TYR A 116 -5.50 -9.00 -6.52
N LEU A 117 -5.77 -9.13 -5.21
CA LEU A 117 -5.99 -7.97 -4.35
C LEU A 117 -4.78 -7.03 -4.39
N HIS A 118 -3.56 -7.56 -4.24
CA HIS A 118 -2.34 -6.75 -4.24
C HIS A 118 -1.98 -6.18 -5.62
N ILE A 119 -2.43 -6.76 -6.74
CA ILE A 119 -2.33 -6.08 -8.05
C ILE A 119 -3.09 -4.75 -8.00
N ILE A 120 -4.31 -4.76 -7.47
CA ILE A 120 -5.14 -3.55 -7.35
C ILE A 120 -4.54 -2.57 -6.34
N ILE A 121 -4.17 -3.07 -5.14
CA ILE A 121 -3.63 -2.23 -4.07
C ILE A 121 -2.31 -1.58 -4.50
N ASN A 122 -1.38 -2.34 -5.09
CA ASN A 122 -0.09 -1.82 -5.51
C ASN A 122 -0.23 -0.84 -6.68
N TRP A 123 -1.22 -1.04 -7.57
CA TRP A 123 -1.52 -0.04 -8.61
C TRP A 123 -1.96 1.29 -7.99
N LEU A 124 -2.92 1.25 -7.04
CA LEU A 124 -3.41 2.44 -6.34
C LEU A 124 -2.30 3.10 -5.49
N GLU A 125 -1.44 2.30 -4.87
CA GLU A 125 -0.27 2.77 -4.12
C GLU A 125 0.65 3.57 -5.03
N LEU A 126 1.06 3.00 -6.17
CA LEU A 126 1.95 3.69 -7.11
C LEU A 126 1.32 4.94 -7.73
N ASP A 127 0.02 4.92 -8.02
CA ASP A 127 -0.72 6.09 -8.50
C ASP A 127 -0.70 7.25 -7.48
N VAL A 128 -0.93 6.96 -6.19
CA VAL A 128 -0.82 7.98 -5.13
C VAL A 128 0.63 8.46 -4.98
N MET A 129 1.59 7.53 -4.96
CA MET A 129 3.01 7.88 -4.84
C MET A 129 3.48 8.79 -5.97
N ALA A 130 3.04 8.53 -7.21
CA ALA A 130 3.35 9.37 -8.37
C ALA A 130 2.71 10.76 -8.30
N LYS A 131 1.57 10.91 -7.62
CA LYS A 131 0.90 12.21 -7.42
C LYS A 131 1.58 13.08 -6.37
N VAL A 132 2.10 12.47 -5.30
CA VAL A 132 2.63 13.21 -4.15
C VAL A 132 4.15 13.40 -4.17
N LEU A 133 4.88 12.50 -4.82
CA LEU A 133 6.34 12.58 -4.91
C LEU A 133 6.82 13.25 -6.19
N GLU A 134 7.96 13.93 -6.06
CA GLU A 134 8.77 14.29 -7.24
C GLU A 134 9.28 13.02 -7.92
N LYS A 135 9.42 13.09 -9.25
CA LYS A 135 9.80 11.95 -10.11
C LYS A 135 11.00 11.15 -9.58
N SER A 136 12.09 11.80 -9.17
CA SER A 136 13.29 11.10 -8.68
C SER A 136 13.03 10.29 -7.40
N LYS A 137 12.23 10.83 -6.47
CA LYS A 137 11.83 10.15 -5.24
C LYS A 137 10.88 9.00 -5.52
N TYR A 138 9.98 9.17 -6.48
CA TYR A 138 9.09 8.10 -6.94
C TYR A 138 9.88 6.94 -7.56
N GLU A 139 10.85 7.24 -8.45
CA GLU A 139 11.71 6.23 -9.08
C GLU A 139 12.56 5.45 -8.05
N GLU A 140 13.03 6.11 -6.99
CA GLU A 140 13.72 5.47 -5.86
C GLU A 140 12.82 4.45 -5.16
N VAL A 141 11.59 4.84 -4.82
CA VAL A 141 10.59 3.95 -4.19
C VAL A 141 10.28 2.77 -5.12
N LEU A 142 10.02 3.05 -6.40
CA LEU A 142 9.68 2.04 -7.39
C LEU A 142 10.79 1.00 -7.52
N SER A 143 12.04 1.45 -7.63
CA SER A 143 13.22 0.58 -7.73
C SER A 143 13.37 -0.32 -6.52
N PHE A 144 13.10 0.21 -5.32
CA PHE A 144 13.12 -0.59 -4.09
C PHE A 144 12.02 -1.66 -4.10
N LEU A 145 10.75 -1.26 -4.34
CA LEU A 145 9.59 -2.15 -4.27
C LEU A 145 9.66 -3.32 -5.26
N GLN A 146 10.21 -3.11 -6.46
CA GLN A 146 10.40 -4.18 -7.46
C GLN A 146 11.35 -5.30 -7.02
N THR A 147 12.17 -5.07 -5.99
CA THR A 147 13.19 -6.03 -5.53
C THR A 147 12.97 -6.54 -4.11
N ASP A 148 12.02 -5.95 -3.38
CA ASP A 148 11.84 -6.22 -1.95
C ASP A 148 10.89 -7.40 -1.68
N HIS A 149 9.63 -7.24 -2.06
CA HIS A 149 8.56 -8.22 -1.88
C HIS A 149 7.54 -8.05 -3.00
N TYR A 150 6.69 -9.04 -3.23
CA TYR A 150 5.68 -9.00 -4.29
C TYR A 150 6.29 -8.68 -5.67
N THR A 151 7.48 -9.19 -5.93
CA THR A 151 8.30 -8.74 -7.08
C THR A 151 7.60 -9.00 -8.40
N TRP A 152 6.86 -10.10 -8.53
CA TRP A 152 6.05 -10.36 -9.72
C TRP A 152 4.86 -9.38 -9.83
N ILE A 153 4.20 -9.08 -8.71
CA ILE A 153 3.04 -8.17 -8.67
C ILE A 153 3.46 -6.76 -9.09
N TYR A 154 4.53 -6.20 -8.49
CA TYR A 154 5.01 -4.88 -8.88
C TYR A 154 5.42 -4.83 -10.36
N ASN A 155 6.06 -5.88 -10.88
CA ASN A 155 6.40 -5.94 -12.30
C ASN A 155 5.16 -5.95 -13.19
N VAL A 156 4.11 -6.70 -12.84
CA VAL A 156 2.83 -6.70 -13.57
C VAL A 156 2.15 -5.33 -13.51
N VAL A 157 2.10 -4.70 -12.34
CA VAL A 157 1.50 -3.37 -12.17
C VAL A 157 2.20 -2.31 -13.02
N ILE A 158 3.51 -2.42 -13.17
CA ILE A 158 4.31 -1.50 -14.00
C ILE A 158 4.13 -1.81 -15.48
N SER A 159 4.22 -3.08 -15.90
CA SER A 159 4.14 -3.46 -17.32
C SER A 159 2.75 -3.27 -17.91
N ASP A 160 1.71 -3.55 -17.12
CA ASP A 160 0.33 -3.60 -17.57
C ASP A 160 -0.48 -2.45 -16.96
N ASN A 161 0.19 -1.34 -16.63
CA ASN A 161 -0.38 -0.22 -15.88
C ASN A 161 -1.71 0.28 -16.46
N GLU A 162 -1.76 0.56 -17.77
CA GLU A 162 -2.97 1.07 -18.45
C GLU A 162 -4.09 0.03 -18.47
N ARG A 163 -3.77 -1.25 -18.70
CA ARG A 163 -4.78 -2.32 -18.71
C ARG A 163 -5.39 -2.50 -17.32
N ILE A 164 -4.58 -2.45 -16.27
CA ILE A 164 -5.09 -2.51 -14.89
C ILE A 164 -5.95 -1.29 -14.61
N LYS A 165 -5.49 -0.09 -14.99
CA LYS A 165 -6.26 1.15 -14.86
C LYS A 165 -7.64 1.06 -15.50
N GLU A 166 -7.74 0.54 -16.72
CA GLU A 166 -9.02 0.35 -17.42
C GLU A 166 -10.00 -0.53 -16.63
N ILE A 167 -9.50 -1.61 -16.01
CA ILE A 167 -10.31 -2.49 -15.14
C ILE A 167 -10.76 -1.74 -13.89
N LEU A 168 -9.87 -0.98 -13.26
CA LEU A 168 -10.20 -0.21 -12.07
C LEU A 168 -11.26 0.86 -12.38
N ASP A 169 -11.11 1.58 -13.48
CA ASP A 169 -12.08 2.58 -13.95
C ASP A 169 -13.45 1.95 -14.23
N LYS A 170 -13.48 0.78 -14.89
CA LYS A 170 -14.71 0.01 -15.18
C LYS A 170 -15.49 -0.36 -13.92
N TYR A 171 -14.79 -0.63 -12.82
CA TYR A 171 -15.40 -0.99 -11.54
C TYR A 171 -15.43 0.14 -10.51
N GLU A 172 -15.16 1.37 -10.96
CA GLU A 172 -15.19 2.60 -10.15
C GLU A 172 -14.24 2.56 -8.94
N ILE A 173 -13.11 1.85 -9.08
CA ILE A 173 -12.07 1.75 -8.06
C ILE A 173 -11.07 2.90 -8.28
N LYS A 174 -11.28 4.02 -7.59
CA LYS A 174 -10.40 5.18 -7.68
C LYS A 174 -10.28 5.88 -6.33
N LEU A 175 -9.06 6.30 -6.02
CA LEU A 175 -8.79 7.20 -4.89
C LEU A 175 -9.01 8.64 -5.36
N LYS A 176 -9.62 9.46 -4.49
CA LYS A 176 -9.97 10.85 -4.80
C LYS A 176 -8.77 11.77 -4.78
#